data_AF-A0A847XHX1-F1
#
_entry.id   AF-A0A847XHX1-F1
#
_cell.length_a   1.000
_cell.length_b   1.000
_cell.length_c   1.000
_cell.angle_alpha   90.00
_cell.angle_beta   90.00
_cell.angle_gamma   90.00
#
_symmetry.space_group_name_H-M   'P 1'
#
loop_
_entity.id
_entity.type
_entity.pdbx_description
1 polymer ?
#
loop_
_entity_poly.entity_id
_entity_poly.type
_entity_poly.pdbx_seq_one_letter_code
_entity_poly.pdbx_strand_id
1 'polypeptide(L)'
;MKRLASLLLIVVIIATMSGPVLADKKDKGKEFNPNKLITKDEFFSSFSSLLDDYGCSWKPIEGKDKLTREEMVLTLGKFLIEEGVISKSTSDIPFKDIKNLDKLEKEILMGLYDKGVIKGKTKNTFNPKSKVSYGEAKIVLERIGKLLDEKWDKDDKNIIPFKVIDRVELFQGKEGIVVKEGKDKIYVSITKEFGTPGYSMEVNKIKRIDGRYEIDLSILPPDEDIDTIQVIRYITIDIEIDKSYLIKGSYKFYIRESIKDAIDNNMKNVPFKVNKIVESYNGKEGIVVEEEKDKVLVSITKQFPTPNFAMAVERIVGNKGQYEIHIITAPPKKNIQIQVIKYKTIYLEIDKDDIGKPPYKFKLVL
;
A
#
# COMPACT_ATOMS: atom_id res chain seq x y z
N MET A 1 -12.62 24.91 -34.50
CA MET A 1 -11.60 23.98 -35.03
C MET A 1 -10.87 23.36 -33.86
N LYS A 2 -10.68 22.04 -33.94
CA LYS A 2 -10.03 21.15 -32.97
C LYS A 2 -8.66 21.69 -32.52
N ARG A 3 -8.35 21.54 -31.23
CA ARG A 3 -7.19 20.75 -30.77
C ARG A 3 -7.35 20.39 -29.30
N LEU A 4 -7.65 19.11 -29.09
CA LEU A 4 -7.35 18.39 -27.86
C LEU A 4 -5.82 18.44 -27.64
N ALA A 5 -5.40 18.76 -26.43
CA ALA A 5 -4.14 18.29 -25.84
C ALA A 5 -4.50 17.94 -24.38
N SER A 6 -4.97 16.71 -24.16
CA SER A 6 -4.16 15.66 -23.55
C SER A 6 -3.68 16.06 -22.14
N LEU A 7 -4.60 16.07 -21.16
CA LEU A 7 -4.19 15.91 -19.77
C LEU A 7 -3.53 14.54 -19.67
N LEU A 8 -2.21 14.58 -19.49
CA LEU A 8 -1.38 13.42 -19.30
C LEU A 8 -1.92 12.63 -18.11
N LEU A 9 -2.33 11.41 -18.44
CA LEU A 9 -2.51 10.30 -17.53
C LEU A 9 -1.26 10.21 -16.64
N ILE A 10 -1.27 10.82 -15.45
CA ILE A 10 -0.31 10.49 -14.41
C ILE A 10 -0.67 9.07 -14.00
N VAL A 11 0.06 8.12 -14.58
CA VAL A 11 0.20 6.78 -14.04
C VAL A 11 0.92 6.95 -12.70
N VAL A 12 0.17 7.26 -11.65
CA VAL A 12 0.57 6.81 -10.33
C VAL A 12 0.56 5.30 -10.47
N ILE A 13 1.75 4.71 -10.51
CA ILE A 13 1.89 3.27 -10.28
C ILE A 13 1.44 3.10 -8.82
N ILE A 14 0.14 2.92 -8.62
CA ILE A 14 -0.37 2.17 -7.48
C ILE A 14 0.23 0.79 -7.73
N ALA A 15 1.41 0.55 -7.16
CA ALA A 15 1.91 -0.78 -7.02
C ALA A 15 0.83 -1.50 -6.21
N THR A 16 0.08 -2.32 -6.93
CA THR A 16 -0.98 -3.19 -6.47
C THR A 16 -0.62 -3.78 -5.11
N MET A 17 -1.59 -3.79 -4.21
CA MET A 17 -1.66 -4.74 -3.08
C MET A 17 -0.87 -6.01 -3.41
N SER A 18 0.14 -6.31 -2.60
CA SER A 18 0.88 -7.58 -2.53
C SER A 18 0.53 -8.53 -3.67
N GLY A 19 1.14 -8.31 -4.83
CA GLY A 19 1.11 -9.30 -5.90
C GLY A 19 1.60 -10.62 -5.30
N PRO A 20 1.00 -11.78 -5.66
CA PRO A 20 1.47 -13.03 -5.09
C PRO A 20 2.97 -13.15 -5.35
N VAL A 21 3.74 -13.41 -4.30
CA VAL A 21 5.22 -13.55 -4.30
C VAL A 21 5.72 -14.46 -5.42
N LEU A 22 4.83 -15.32 -5.90
CA LEU A 22 4.94 -16.17 -7.07
C LEU A 22 3.74 -15.91 -8.00
N ALA A 23 3.81 -14.82 -8.78
CA ALA A 23 2.93 -14.58 -9.91
C ALA A 23 3.63 -15.04 -11.19
N ASP A 24 3.02 -15.92 -11.97
CA ASP A 24 3.55 -16.35 -13.27
C ASP A 24 3.46 -15.18 -14.27
N LYS A 25 4.41 -14.24 -14.18
CA LYS A 25 4.44 -12.99 -14.96
C LYS A 25 4.53 -13.23 -16.48
N LYS A 26 4.79 -14.46 -16.94
CA LYS A 26 4.98 -14.81 -18.35
C LYS A 26 3.81 -15.55 -19.02
N ASP A 27 2.77 -15.97 -18.31
CA ASP A 27 1.67 -16.74 -18.91
C ASP A 27 0.30 -16.11 -18.57
N LYS A 28 -0.01 -14.97 -19.23
CA LYS A 28 -1.38 -14.42 -19.24
C LYS A 28 -2.30 -15.41 -19.97
N GLY A 29 -2.85 -16.38 -19.23
CA GLY A 29 -3.86 -17.32 -19.75
C GLY A 29 -3.65 -18.79 -19.39
N LYS A 30 -2.61 -19.18 -18.65
CA LYS A 30 -2.52 -20.56 -18.11
C LYS A 30 -3.07 -20.61 -16.69
N GLU A 31 -3.92 -21.60 -16.45
CA GLU A 31 -4.49 -21.91 -15.15
C GLU A 31 -3.36 -22.18 -14.13
N PHE A 32 -3.46 -21.58 -12.95
CA PHE A 32 -2.48 -21.75 -11.88
C PHE A 32 -2.36 -23.23 -11.50
N ASN A 33 -1.18 -23.83 -11.73
CA ASN A 33 -0.93 -25.21 -11.38
C ASN A 33 -0.06 -25.32 -10.10
N PRO A 34 -0.67 -25.48 -8.91
CA PRO A 34 0.06 -25.57 -7.65
C PRO A 34 0.98 -26.80 -7.55
N ASN A 35 0.73 -27.82 -8.38
CA ASN A 35 1.50 -29.06 -8.39
C ASN A 35 2.69 -29.00 -9.36
N LYS A 36 2.82 -27.95 -10.17
CA LYS A 36 4.01 -27.72 -11.03
C LYS A 36 5.26 -27.69 -10.16
N LEU A 37 6.28 -28.47 -10.53
CA LEU A 37 7.57 -28.45 -9.83
C LEU A 37 8.33 -27.16 -10.15
N ILE A 38 8.83 -26.48 -9.12
CA ILE A 38 9.56 -25.22 -9.25
C ILE A 38 11.05 -25.47 -9.51
N THR A 39 11.69 -24.64 -10.34
CA THR A 39 13.16 -24.65 -10.51
C THR A 39 13.85 -23.85 -9.41
N LYS A 40 15.17 -24.02 -9.27
CA LYS A 40 15.98 -23.18 -8.36
C LYS A 40 15.88 -21.70 -8.73
N ASP A 41 16.02 -21.38 -10.02
CA ASP A 41 15.88 -20.02 -10.56
C ASP A 41 14.55 -19.37 -10.14
N GLU A 42 13.43 -20.06 -10.37
CA GLU A 42 12.09 -19.55 -10.09
C GLU A 42 11.92 -19.28 -8.58
N PHE A 43 12.36 -20.20 -7.73
CA PHE A 43 12.22 -20.08 -6.29
C PHE A 43 13.14 -18.99 -5.71
N PHE A 44 14.43 -19.04 -6.00
CA PHE A 44 15.41 -18.12 -5.40
C PHE A 44 15.27 -16.69 -5.92
N SER A 45 14.81 -16.49 -7.16
CA SER A 45 14.45 -15.14 -7.63
C SER A 45 13.25 -14.58 -6.86
N SER A 46 12.28 -15.43 -6.53
CA SER A 46 11.09 -15.02 -5.78
C SER A 46 11.42 -14.78 -4.31
N PHE A 47 12.32 -15.57 -3.74
CA PHE A 47 12.87 -15.33 -2.40
C PHE A 47 13.67 -14.02 -2.35
N SER A 48 14.55 -13.77 -3.33
CA SER A 48 15.27 -12.50 -3.47
C SER A 48 14.30 -11.32 -3.60
N SER A 49 13.24 -11.45 -4.41
CA SER A 49 12.21 -10.41 -4.54
C SER A 49 11.44 -10.17 -3.24
N LEU A 50 11.11 -11.23 -2.49
CA LEU A 50 10.51 -11.10 -1.16
C LEU A 50 11.44 -10.32 -0.24
N LEU A 51 12.72 -10.70 -0.19
CA LEU A 51 13.72 -10.04 0.63
C LEU A 51 13.92 -8.57 0.25
N ASP A 52 13.82 -8.22 -1.04
CA ASP A 52 13.88 -6.84 -1.52
C ASP A 52 12.72 -5.96 -0.98
N ASP A 53 11.56 -6.55 -0.69
CA ASP A 53 10.42 -5.87 -0.06
C ASP A 53 10.72 -5.55 1.43
N TYR A 54 11.54 -6.39 2.08
CA TYR A 54 12.07 -6.18 3.43
C TYR A 54 13.42 -5.46 3.43
N GLY A 55 13.92 -5.10 2.26
CA GLY A 55 15.16 -4.36 2.14
C GLY A 55 16.45 -5.16 2.29
N CYS A 56 16.37 -6.47 2.25
CA CYS A 56 17.51 -7.35 2.31
C CYS A 56 18.02 -7.63 0.89
N SER A 57 19.27 -7.23 0.60
CA SER A 57 19.90 -7.59 -0.66
C SER A 57 20.46 -9.01 -0.57
N TRP A 58 19.92 -9.91 -1.38
CA TRP A 58 20.41 -11.29 -1.48
C TRP A 58 20.55 -11.72 -2.93
N LYS A 59 21.73 -12.23 -3.30
CA LYS A 59 22.00 -12.69 -4.66
C LYS A 59 21.33 -14.05 -4.89
N PRO A 60 20.39 -14.18 -5.84
CA PRO A 60 19.71 -15.44 -6.10
C PRO A 60 20.71 -16.49 -6.63
N ILE A 61 20.50 -17.74 -6.21
CA ILE A 61 21.23 -18.89 -6.73
C ILE A 61 20.57 -19.32 -8.04
N GLU A 62 21.38 -19.35 -9.10
CA GLU A 62 20.93 -19.79 -10.43
C GLU A 62 20.93 -21.32 -10.54
N GLY A 63 19.92 -21.87 -11.24
CA GLY A 63 19.75 -23.29 -11.50
C GLY A 63 18.41 -23.61 -12.18
N LYS A 64 18.47 -24.23 -13.36
CA LYS A 64 17.27 -24.66 -14.11
C LYS A 64 16.71 -26.00 -13.64
N ASP A 65 17.46 -26.74 -12.83
CA ASP A 65 17.03 -28.00 -12.26
C ASP A 65 15.95 -27.81 -11.19
N LYS A 66 15.18 -28.87 -10.93
CA LYS A 66 14.08 -28.84 -9.96
C LYS A 66 14.63 -28.79 -8.55
N LEU A 67 14.17 -27.79 -7.78
CA LEU A 67 14.56 -27.56 -6.40
C LEU A 67 14.12 -28.74 -5.51
N THR A 68 15.04 -29.27 -4.72
CA THR A 68 14.71 -30.24 -3.64
C THR A 68 14.38 -29.51 -2.34
N ARG A 69 13.63 -30.18 -1.46
CA ARG A 69 13.30 -29.63 -0.14
C ARG A 69 14.52 -29.38 0.73
N GLU A 70 15.52 -30.25 0.65
CA GLU A 70 16.80 -30.09 1.35
C GLU A 70 17.54 -28.83 0.90
N GLU A 71 17.70 -28.64 -0.41
CA GLU A 71 18.33 -27.43 -0.97
C GLU A 71 17.59 -26.15 -0.57
N MET A 72 16.24 -26.19 -0.61
CA MET A 72 15.39 -25.08 -0.19
C MET A 72 15.68 -24.72 1.28
N VAL A 73 15.56 -25.70 2.18
CA VAL A 73 15.76 -25.53 3.64
C VAL A 73 17.14 -25.04 3.98
N LEU A 74 18.17 -25.65 3.40
CA LEU A 74 19.56 -25.31 3.70
C LEU A 74 19.87 -23.88 3.26
N THR A 75 19.41 -23.48 2.08
CA THR A 75 19.72 -22.16 1.51
C THR A 75 19.00 -21.05 2.27
N LEU A 76 17.67 -21.15 2.41
CA LEU A 76 16.90 -20.11 3.10
C LEU A 76 17.24 -20.08 4.60
N GLY A 77 17.47 -21.23 5.21
CA GLY A 77 17.77 -21.32 6.63
C GLY A 77 19.10 -20.68 7.01
N LYS A 78 20.15 -20.88 6.19
CA LYS A 78 21.44 -20.18 6.37
C LYS A 78 21.25 -18.67 6.38
N PHE A 79 20.59 -18.14 5.34
CA PHE A 79 20.32 -16.71 5.24
C PHE A 79 19.51 -16.18 6.43
N LEU A 80 18.41 -16.85 6.80
CA LEU A 80 17.56 -16.41 7.91
C LEU A 80 18.26 -16.49 9.27
N ILE A 81 19.25 -17.37 9.45
CA ILE A 81 20.08 -17.42 10.65
C ILE A 81 21.10 -16.27 10.65
N GLU A 82 21.76 -16.01 9.51
CA GLU A 82 22.71 -14.90 9.36
C GLU A 82 22.06 -13.54 9.64
N GLU A 83 20.82 -13.35 9.18
CA GLU A 83 20.01 -12.16 9.45
C GLU A 83 19.35 -12.16 10.86
N GLY A 84 19.60 -13.20 11.66
CA GLY A 84 19.04 -13.36 13.01
C GLY A 84 17.51 -13.43 13.05
N VAL A 85 16.87 -13.82 11.94
CA VAL A 85 15.42 -14.05 11.83
C VAL A 85 15.02 -15.32 12.57
N ILE A 86 15.85 -16.35 12.44
CA ILE A 86 15.72 -17.61 13.17
C ILE A 86 17.04 -17.95 13.85
N SER A 87 17.01 -18.99 14.67
CA SER A 87 18.22 -19.59 15.24
C SER A 87 18.26 -21.06 14.85
N LYS A 88 19.46 -21.64 14.84
CA LYS A 88 19.62 -23.10 14.84
C LYS A 88 18.91 -23.67 16.07
N SER A 89 18.36 -24.86 15.91
CA SER A 89 17.64 -25.54 16.98
C SER A 89 18.16 -26.95 17.17
N THR A 90 17.99 -27.48 18.38
CA THR A 90 18.25 -28.89 18.73
C THR A 90 16.97 -29.59 19.20
N SER A 91 15.82 -28.95 19.02
CA SER A 91 14.51 -29.50 19.36
C SER A 91 14.22 -30.77 18.57
N ASP A 92 13.61 -31.75 19.24
CA ASP A 92 13.14 -32.96 18.57
C ASP A 92 12.00 -32.65 17.60
N ILE A 93 12.14 -33.12 16.37
CA ILE A 93 11.13 -33.03 15.32
C ILE A 93 10.66 -34.43 14.90
N PRO A 94 9.39 -34.61 14.47
CA PRO A 94 8.80 -35.93 14.29
C PRO A 94 9.28 -36.68 13.04
N PHE A 95 10.22 -36.13 12.27
CA PHE A 95 10.63 -36.67 10.98
C PHE A 95 11.62 -37.83 11.13
N LYS A 96 11.28 -39.00 10.59
CA LYS A 96 12.10 -40.21 10.71
C LYS A 96 13.12 -40.38 9.57
N ASP A 97 12.90 -39.67 8.47
CA ASP A 97 13.62 -39.80 7.19
C ASP A 97 14.75 -38.78 7.00
N ILE A 98 15.12 -38.09 8.07
CA ILE A 98 16.20 -37.08 8.08
C ILE A 98 17.52 -37.62 8.64
N LYS A 99 17.61 -38.92 8.94
CA LYS A 99 18.80 -39.53 9.58
C LYS A 99 20.09 -39.27 8.79
N ASN A 100 20.00 -39.25 7.46
CA ASN A 100 21.13 -39.06 6.55
C ASN A 100 21.50 -37.60 6.31
N LEU A 101 20.73 -36.64 6.82
CA LEU A 101 21.13 -35.22 6.80
C LEU A 101 22.31 -35.01 7.75
N ASP A 102 23.19 -34.09 7.40
CA ASP A 102 24.28 -33.70 8.29
C ASP A 102 23.75 -32.95 9.53
N LYS A 103 24.63 -32.73 10.51
CA LYS A 103 24.24 -32.07 11.77
C LYS A 103 23.75 -30.64 11.53
N LEU A 104 24.41 -29.88 10.67
CA LEU A 104 24.05 -28.49 10.39
C LEU A 104 22.70 -28.41 9.67
N GLU A 105 22.46 -29.27 8.68
CA GLU A 105 21.20 -29.36 7.95
C GLU A 105 20.03 -29.70 8.88
N LYS A 106 20.23 -30.62 9.83
CA LYS A 106 19.23 -30.96 10.86
C LYS A 106 18.92 -29.77 11.74
N GLU A 107 19.93 -29.09 12.26
CA GLU A 107 19.76 -27.94 13.15
C GLU A 107 19.02 -26.77 12.46
N ILE A 108 19.30 -26.56 11.17
CA ILE A 108 18.61 -25.57 10.34
C ILE A 108 17.15 -25.98 10.10
N LEU A 109 16.90 -27.24 9.73
CA LEU A 109 15.55 -27.77 9.54
C LEU A 109 14.72 -27.65 10.82
N MET A 110 15.31 -27.97 11.98
CA MET A 110 14.66 -27.83 13.28
C MET A 110 14.31 -26.37 13.56
N GLY A 111 15.23 -25.43 13.34
CA GLY A 111 14.96 -24.00 13.53
C GLY A 111 13.81 -23.48 12.65
N LEU A 112 13.76 -23.93 11.39
CA LEU A 112 12.68 -23.59 10.46
C LEU A 112 11.34 -24.26 10.80
N TYR A 113 11.38 -25.46 11.36
CA TYR A 113 10.20 -26.16 11.85
C TYR A 113 9.61 -25.49 13.09
N ASP A 114 10.46 -25.12 14.06
CA ASP A 114 10.07 -24.43 15.30
C ASP A 114 9.40 -23.08 15.00
N LYS A 115 9.84 -22.39 13.93
CA LYS A 115 9.23 -21.15 13.44
C LYS A 115 8.03 -21.36 12.50
N GLY A 116 7.64 -22.61 12.25
CA GLY A 116 6.48 -22.96 11.42
C GLY A 116 6.66 -22.72 9.91
N VAL A 117 7.85 -22.27 9.48
CA VAL A 117 8.20 -22.02 8.07
C VAL A 117 8.08 -23.32 7.28
N ILE A 118 8.72 -24.38 7.79
CA ILE A 118 8.75 -25.71 7.18
C ILE A 118 7.86 -26.68 7.96
N LYS A 119 7.06 -27.46 7.23
CA LYS A 119 6.28 -28.58 7.77
C LYS A 119 6.61 -29.86 6.99
N GLY A 120 6.38 -31.02 7.60
CA GLY A 120 6.53 -32.31 6.93
C GLY A 120 5.50 -32.50 5.80
N LYS A 121 5.84 -33.36 4.83
CA LYS A 121 4.87 -33.85 3.82
C LYS A 121 3.78 -34.69 4.47
N THR A 122 4.16 -35.42 5.52
CA THR A 122 3.24 -36.11 6.43
C THR A 122 3.63 -35.75 7.86
N LYS A 123 2.90 -36.27 8.85
CA LYS A 123 3.21 -36.08 10.27
C LYS A 123 4.64 -36.50 10.63
N ASN A 124 5.18 -37.54 9.99
CA ASN A 124 6.46 -38.17 10.36
C ASN A 124 7.51 -38.18 9.24
N THR A 125 7.27 -37.45 8.14
CA THR A 125 8.11 -37.51 6.93
C THR A 125 8.36 -36.11 6.39
N PHE A 126 9.63 -35.73 6.28
CA PHE A 126 10.06 -34.46 5.68
C PHE A 126 10.30 -34.59 4.16
N ASN A 127 10.83 -35.73 3.73
CA ASN A 127 11.22 -36.10 2.38
C ASN A 127 12.26 -35.15 1.74
N PRO A 128 13.53 -35.16 2.21
CA PRO A 128 14.55 -34.19 1.82
C PRO A 128 14.80 -34.10 0.31
N LYS A 129 14.84 -35.26 -0.37
CA LYS A 129 15.17 -35.35 -1.80
C LYS A 129 13.97 -35.09 -2.71
N SER A 130 12.75 -34.96 -2.17
CA SER A 130 11.58 -34.66 -2.99
C SER A 130 11.64 -33.27 -3.60
N LYS A 131 11.10 -33.14 -4.81
CA LYS A 131 11.02 -31.88 -5.53
C LYS A 131 9.91 -30.99 -4.97
N VAL A 132 10.18 -29.69 -4.92
CA VAL A 132 9.26 -28.67 -4.39
C VAL A 132 8.23 -28.31 -5.45
N SER A 133 6.96 -28.28 -5.07
CA SER A 133 5.88 -27.77 -5.94
C SER A 133 5.72 -26.25 -5.78
N TYR A 134 5.15 -25.60 -6.79
CA TYR A 134 4.90 -24.17 -6.79
C TYR A 134 3.99 -23.73 -5.64
N GLY A 135 2.98 -24.54 -5.32
CA GLY A 135 2.10 -24.30 -4.17
C GLY A 135 2.82 -24.40 -2.83
N GLU A 136 3.73 -25.37 -2.68
CA GLU A 136 4.56 -25.49 -1.49
C GLU A 136 5.54 -24.30 -1.34
N ALA A 137 6.22 -23.94 -2.42
CA ALA A 137 7.12 -22.80 -2.47
C ALA A 137 6.41 -21.51 -2.04
N LYS A 138 5.22 -21.25 -2.56
CA LYS A 138 4.40 -20.09 -2.20
C LYS A 138 4.09 -20.04 -0.71
N ILE A 139 3.63 -21.16 -0.14
CA ILE A 139 3.31 -21.25 1.29
C ILE A 139 4.56 -21.00 2.15
N VAL A 140 5.72 -21.51 1.75
CA VAL A 140 6.98 -21.26 2.47
C VAL A 140 7.35 -19.78 2.44
N LEU A 141 7.31 -19.15 1.26
CA LEU A 141 7.62 -17.72 1.12
C LEU A 141 6.65 -16.82 1.92
N GLU A 142 5.35 -17.12 1.91
CA GLU A 142 4.35 -16.41 2.71
C GLU A 142 4.64 -16.49 4.22
N ARG A 143 5.09 -17.64 4.70
CA ARG A 143 5.45 -17.82 6.12
C ARG A 143 6.73 -17.11 6.48
N ILE A 144 7.70 -17.06 5.58
CA ILE A 144 8.90 -16.26 5.77
C ILE A 144 8.52 -14.79 5.87
N GLY A 145 7.69 -14.26 4.95
CA GLY A 145 7.20 -12.89 5.03
C GLY A 145 6.60 -12.54 6.40
N LYS A 146 5.70 -13.38 6.91
CA LYS A 146 5.13 -13.19 8.26
C LYS A 146 6.17 -13.16 9.38
N LEU A 147 7.19 -14.00 9.29
CA LEU A 147 8.24 -14.05 10.29
C LEU A 147 9.16 -12.81 10.23
N LEU A 148 9.38 -12.31 9.02
CA LEU A 148 10.06 -11.04 8.77
C LEU A 148 9.23 -9.88 9.36
N ASP A 149 7.92 -9.83 9.10
CA ASP A 149 7.01 -8.85 9.72
C ASP A 149 7.12 -8.88 11.25
N GLU A 150 6.99 -10.07 11.87
CA GLU A 150 7.05 -10.24 13.33
C GLU A 150 8.38 -9.82 13.96
N LYS A 151 9.50 -10.05 13.29
CA LYS A 151 10.83 -9.62 13.78
C LYS A 151 10.97 -8.11 13.77
N TRP A 152 10.32 -7.45 12.82
CA TRP A 152 10.53 -6.04 12.56
C TRP A 152 9.42 -5.12 13.10
N ASP A 153 8.26 -5.66 13.47
CA ASP A 153 7.14 -4.91 14.09
C ASP A 153 7.17 -4.86 15.63
N LYS A 154 8.03 -5.65 16.30
CA LYS A 154 7.99 -5.81 17.77
C LYS A 154 8.62 -4.69 18.61
N ASP A 155 9.16 -3.63 17.99
CA ASP A 155 9.68 -2.49 18.71
C ASP A 155 8.88 -1.22 18.35
N ASP A 156 8.61 -0.34 19.31
CA ASP A 156 8.18 1.07 19.12
C ASP A 156 9.12 1.90 18.20
N LYS A 157 10.14 1.26 17.61
CA LYS A 157 11.02 1.73 16.53
C LYS A 157 10.36 1.83 15.17
N ASN A 158 9.08 1.47 15.04
CA ASN A 158 8.35 1.69 13.79
C ASN A 158 8.18 3.18 13.47
N ILE A 159 8.42 4.12 14.39
CA ILE A 159 8.55 5.55 14.08
C ILE A 159 10.04 5.86 13.83
N ILE A 160 10.34 6.34 12.63
CA ILE A 160 11.70 6.69 12.22
C ILE A 160 11.94 8.17 12.50
N PRO A 161 12.88 8.53 13.39
CA PRO A 161 13.27 9.92 13.60
C PRO A 161 13.86 10.51 12.32
N PHE A 162 13.48 11.74 12.01
CA PHE A 162 13.99 12.49 10.87
C PHE A 162 14.15 13.96 11.27
N LYS A 163 14.95 14.67 10.49
CA LYS A 163 15.06 16.13 10.60
C LYS A 163 14.80 16.75 9.24
N VAL A 164 13.93 17.76 9.21
CA VAL A 164 13.75 18.60 8.03
C VAL A 164 14.98 19.49 7.88
N ILE A 165 15.64 19.41 6.73
CA ILE A 165 16.86 20.17 6.44
C ILE A 165 16.60 21.37 5.53
N ASP A 166 15.63 21.27 4.62
CA ASP A 166 15.27 22.38 3.74
C ASP A 166 13.81 22.29 3.27
N ARG A 167 13.25 23.43 2.89
CA ARG A 167 11.95 23.56 2.22
C ARG A 167 12.06 24.62 1.14
N VAL A 168 11.88 24.20 -0.12
CA VAL A 168 12.04 25.09 -1.28
C VAL A 168 10.79 25.04 -2.15
N GLU A 169 10.34 26.21 -2.59
CA GLU A 169 9.29 26.36 -3.59
C GLU A 169 9.89 26.84 -4.92
N LEU A 170 9.60 26.13 -6.01
CA LEU A 170 10.15 26.39 -7.34
C LEU A 170 9.04 26.48 -8.40
N PHE A 171 9.33 27.19 -9.49
CA PHE A 171 8.45 27.30 -10.66
C PHE A 171 8.63 26.13 -11.65
N GLN A 172 9.68 25.33 -11.47
CA GLN A 172 10.01 24.19 -12.30
C GLN A 172 10.56 23.07 -11.40
N GLY A 173 10.22 21.83 -11.72
CA GLY A 173 10.61 20.67 -10.93
C GLY A 173 10.08 19.39 -11.53
N LYS A 174 10.27 18.28 -10.80
CA LYS A 174 9.69 16.99 -11.14
C LYS A 174 9.13 16.38 -9.86
N GLU A 175 7.84 16.09 -9.86
CA GLU A 175 7.20 15.39 -8.74
C GLU A 175 7.83 14.02 -8.50
N GLY A 176 7.99 13.66 -7.22
CA GLY A 176 8.47 12.36 -6.80
C GLY A 176 9.36 12.40 -5.56
N ILE A 177 10.04 11.28 -5.33
CA ILE A 177 10.97 11.09 -4.21
C ILE A 177 12.35 10.83 -4.81
N VAL A 178 13.35 11.57 -4.32
CA VAL A 178 14.76 11.31 -4.63
C VAL A 178 15.47 10.94 -3.33
N VAL A 179 16.15 9.80 -3.34
CA VAL A 179 16.91 9.30 -2.19
C VAL A 179 18.39 9.37 -2.51
N LYS A 180 19.17 10.00 -1.63
CA LYS A 180 20.64 10.07 -1.71
C LYS A 180 21.25 9.44 -0.47
N GLU A 181 22.13 8.47 -0.69
CA GLU A 181 22.85 7.80 0.39
C GLU A 181 24.11 8.58 0.76
N GLY A 182 24.19 9.06 2.00
CA GLY A 182 25.40 9.59 2.62
C GLY A 182 26.20 8.50 3.33
N LYS A 183 27.21 8.88 4.12
CA LYS A 183 28.03 7.93 4.88
C LYS A 183 27.20 7.24 5.99
N ASP A 184 26.64 8.04 6.87
CA ASP A 184 25.89 7.69 8.08
C ASP A 184 24.40 8.07 8.00
N LYS A 185 24.03 8.92 7.03
CA LYS A 185 22.68 9.42 6.84
C LYS A 185 22.11 9.06 5.48
N ILE A 186 20.78 9.09 5.40
CA ILE A 186 20.00 9.08 4.18
C ILE A 186 19.31 10.43 4.03
N TYR A 187 19.41 11.01 2.83
CA TYR A 187 18.73 12.24 2.47
C TYR A 187 17.57 11.91 1.54
N VAL A 188 16.38 12.38 1.87
CA VAL A 188 15.17 12.16 1.08
C VAL A 188 14.60 13.51 0.67
N SER A 189 14.50 13.75 -0.63
CA SER A 189 13.87 14.92 -1.22
C SER A 189 12.48 14.54 -1.72
N ILE A 190 11.45 15.17 -1.19
CA ILE A 190 10.04 14.92 -1.53
C ILE A 190 9.52 16.14 -2.27
N THR A 191 9.25 16.00 -3.57
CA THR A 191 8.76 17.09 -4.41
C THR A 191 7.33 16.83 -4.84
N LYS A 192 6.46 17.82 -4.67
CA LYS A 192 5.05 17.80 -5.11
C LYS A 192 4.72 18.96 -6.03
N GLU A 193 3.96 18.68 -7.08
CA GLU A 193 3.45 19.67 -8.03
C GLU A 193 2.07 20.17 -7.59
N PHE A 194 1.87 21.48 -7.63
CA PHE A 194 0.61 22.15 -7.32
C PHE A 194 0.21 23.05 -8.49
N GLY A 195 -1.06 22.99 -8.89
CA GLY A 195 -1.59 23.77 -10.02
C GLY A 195 -1.79 25.25 -9.73
N THR A 196 -1.82 25.64 -8.46
CA THR A 196 -1.89 27.03 -8.01
C THR A 196 -0.91 27.29 -6.85
N PRO A 197 -0.47 28.53 -6.65
CA PRO A 197 0.29 28.92 -5.47
C PRO A 197 -0.50 28.82 -4.16
N GLY A 198 0.22 28.83 -3.03
CA GLY A 198 -0.35 28.96 -1.69
C GLY A 198 -0.68 27.64 -0.99
N TYR A 199 -0.41 26.50 -1.63
CA TYR A 199 -0.34 25.22 -0.92
C TYR A 199 0.85 25.23 0.06
N SER A 200 0.69 24.55 1.18
CA SER A 200 1.82 24.18 2.04
C SER A 200 1.89 22.67 2.23
N MET A 201 3.07 22.19 2.56
CA MET A 201 3.37 20.77 2.68
C MET A 201 4.18 20.52 3.95
N GLU A 202 3.91 19.43 4.65
CA GLU A 202 4.57 19.05 5.90
C GLU A 202 4.77 17.54 5.99
N VAL A 203 5.98 17.11 6.36
CA VAL A 203 6.23 15.72 6.74
C VAL A 203 5.91 15.57 8.22
N ASN A 204 4.84 14.85 8.55
CA ASN A 204 4.38 14.69 9.93
C ASN A 204 5.18 13.62 10.66
N LYS A 205 5.35 12.46 10.02
CA LYS A 205 5.99 11.28 10.59
C LYS A 205 6.48 10.34 9.52
N ILE A 206 7.46 9.52 9.87
CA ILE A 206 7.91 8.41 9.05
C ILE A 206 7.66 7.13 9.84
N LYS A 207 6.99 6.18 9.21
CA LYS A 207 6.69 4.89 9.82
C LYS A 207 7.22 3.75 9.00
N ARG A 208 7.66 2.69 9.67
CA ARG A 208 7.91 1.40 9.05
C ARG A 208 6.64 0.56 9.11
N ILE A 209 6.21 0.05 7.96
CA ILE A 209 5.04 -0.82 7.81
C ILE A 209 5.41 -1.90 6.77
N ASP A 210 5.30 -3.18 7.13
CA ASP A 210 5.58 -4.32 6.24
C ASP A 210 6.93 -4.19 5.50
N GLY A 211 8.01 -3.87 6.22
CA GLY A 211 9.34 -3.71 5.63
C GLY A 211 9.59 -2.42 4.83
N ARG A 212 8.58 -1.56 4.67
CA ARG A 212 8.64 -0.31 3.87
C ARG A 212 8.60 0.93 4.76
N TYR A 213 9.17 2.04 4.30
CA TYR A 213 9.09 3.34 4.99
C TYR A 213 7.99 4.21 4.37
N GLU A 214 6.91 4.44 5.11
CA GLU A 214 5.83 5.35 4.78
C GLU A 214 6.11 6.73 5.37
N ILE A 215 6.14 7.74 4.51
CA ILE A 215 6.23 9.16 4.86
C ILE A 215 4.80 9.70 4.88
N ASP A 216 4.33 10.07 6.07
CA ASP A 216 3.06 10.76 6.25
C ASP A 216 3.25 12.24 5.89
N LEU A 217 2.64 12.64 4.79
CA LEU A 217 2.75 13.97 4.21
C LEU A 217 1.39 14.66 4.31
N SER A 218 1.34 15.79 5.00
CA SER A 218 0.18 16.66 4.98
C SER A 218 0.32 17.78 3.97
N ILE A 219 -0.76 18.04 3.26
CA ILE A 219 -0.90 19.12 2.29
C ILE A 219 -2.01 20.03 2.80
N LEU A 220 -1.71 21.31 2.95
CA LEU A 220 -2.70 22.35 3.27
C LEU A 220 -2.96 23.16 1.98
N PRO A 221 -4.19 23.23 1.48
CA PRO A 221 -4.51 24.08 0.33
C PRO A 221 -4.40 25.57 0.68
N PRO A 222 -4.29 26.46 -0.32
CA PRO A 222 -4.45 27.90 -0.10
C PRO A 222 -5.84 28.21 0.43
N ASP A 223 -5.97 29.33 1.13
CA ASP A 223 -7.25 29.84 1.60
C ASP A 223 -8.22 30.05 0.42
N GLU A 224 -9.48 29.62 0.56
CA GLU A 224 -10.49 29.60 -0.51
C GLU A 224 -10.82 31.03 -1.02
N ASP A 225 -10.54 32.06 -0.21
CA ASP A 225 -10.81 33.47 -0.51
C ASP A 225 -9.69 34.19 -1.30
N ILE A 226 -8.62 33.47 -1.69
CA ILE A 226 -7.51 34.07 -2.45
C ILE A 226 -7.65 33.72 -3.94
N ASP A 227 -7.99 34.72 -4.75
CA ASP A 227 -7.88 34.67 -6.21
C ASP A 227 -6.41 34.46 -6.60
N THR A 228 -5.99 33.18 -6.70
CA THR A 228 -4.63 32.83 -7.12
C THR A 228 -4.57 32.71 -8.65
N ILE A 229 -3.54 33.32 -9.25
CA ILE A 229 -3.22 33.07 -10.66
C ILE A 229 -2.83 31.60 -10.79
N GLN A 230 -3.41 30.89 -11.77
CA GLN A 230 -3.03 29.52 -12.10
C GLN A 230 -1.59 29.47 -12.60
N VAL A 231 -0.67 29.17 -11.69
CA VAL A 231 0.75 28.98 -11.98
C VAL A 231 1.23 27.74 -11.25
N ILE A 232 1.82 26.83 -12.01
CA ILE A 232 2.36 25.59 -11.46
C ILE A 232 3.50 25.91 -10.47
N ARG A 233 3.49 25.21 -9.34
CA ARG A 233 4.50 25.29 -8.29
C ARG A 233 4.97 23.90 -7.89
N TYR A 234 6.24 23.81 -7.52
CA TYR A 234 6.84 22.60 -6.99
C TYR A 234 7.35 22.89 -5.58
N ILE A 235 6.76 22.25 -4.57
CA ILE A 235 7.28 22.33 -3.20
C ILE A 235 8.13 21.10 -2.97
N THR A 236 9.37 21.31 -2.55
CA THR A 236 10.31 20.26 -2.16
C THR A 236 10.61 20.37 -0.68
N ILE A 237 10.44 19.26 0.05
CA ILE A 237 10.92 19.13 1.43
C ILE A 237 12.09 18.15 1.41
N ASP A 238 13.23 18.61 1.92
CA ASP A 238 14.39 17.77 2.14
C ASP A 238 14.45 17.35 3.61
N ILE A 239 14.62 16.06 3.84
CA ILE A 239 14.79 15.47 5.17
C ILE A 239 16.08 14.66 5.26
N GLU A 240 16.66 14.61 6.46
CA GLU A 240 17.75 13.69 6.80
C GLU A 240 17.30 12.65 7.83
N ILE A 241 17.77 11.42 7.66
CA ILE A 241 17.47 10.27 8.51
C ILE A 241 18.78 9.55 8.84
N ASP A 242 19.00 9.23 10.11
CA ASP A 242 20.16 8.44 10.54
C ASP A 242 19.98 6.96 10.16
N LYS A 243 21.01 6.37 9.51
CA LYS A 243 20.96 4.98 9.04
C LYS A 243 20.79 3.96 10.17
N SER A 244 21.09 4.31 11.42
CA SER A 244 20.87 3.42 12.57
C SER A 244 19.39 3.08 12.79
N TYR A 245 18.47 3.93 12.31
CA TYR A 245 17.02 3.67 12.33
C TYR A 245 16.54 2.93 11.07
N LEU A 246 17.41 2.72 10.09
CA LEU A 246 17.09 2.12 8.81
C LEU A 246 17.74 0.74 8.65
N ILE A 247 17.04 -0.15 7.97
CA ILE A 247 17.59 -1.41 7.49
C ILE A 247 18.69 -1.10 6.47
N LYS A 248 19.88 -1.64 6.73
CA LYS A 248 21.04 -1.48 5.86
C LYS A 248 20.73 -1.98 4.44
N GLY A 249 20.94 -1.12 3.45
CA GLY A 249 20.76 -1.46 2.03
C GLY A 249 19.33 -1.26 1.51
N SER A 250 18.40 -0.75 2.32
CA SER A 250 17.04 -0.45 1.88
C SER A 250 16.57 0.92 2.32
N TYR A 251 16.44 1.79 1.33
CA TYR A 251 16.05 3.18 1.52
C TYR A 251 14.92 3.52 0.54
N LYS A 252 13.91 2.65 0.47
CA LYS A 252 12.71 2.86 -0.36
C LYS A 252 11.63 3.52 0.50
N PHE A 253 11.24 4.72 0.12
CA PHE A 253 10.20 5.50 0.79
C PHE A 253 8.95 5.58 -0.07
N TYR A 254 7.80 5.63 0.59
CA TYR A 254 6.48 5.77 -0.01
C TYR A 254 5.76 6.92 0.67
N ILE A 255 4.95 7.66 -0.07
CA ILE A 255 4.18 8.76 0.51
C ILE A 255 2.78 8.28 0.80
N ARG A 256 2.29 8.61 1.99
CA ARG A 256 0.88 8.62 2.33
C ARG A 256 0.44 10.06 2.50
N GLU A 257 -0.43 10.53 1.61
CA GLU A 257 -0.88 11.91 1.59
C GLU A 257 -2.14 12.08 2.41
N SER A 258 -2.18 13.17 3.16
CA SER A 258 -3.38 13.68 3.81
C SER A 258 -3.56 15.14 3.39
N ILE A 259 -4.69 15.46 2.76
CA ILE A 259 -5.07 16.85 2.59
C ILE A 259 -5.66 17.29 3.93
N LYS A 260 -4.95 18.16 4.64
CA LYS A 260 -5.48 18.89 5.78
C LYS A 260 -6.32 20.00 5.16
N ASP A 261 -7.63 19.96 5.33
CA ASP A 261 -8.46 21.08 4.89
C ASP A 261 -7.98 22.33 5.63
N ALA A 262 -7.87 23.46 4.93
CA ALA A 262 -7.49 24.76 5.53
C ALA A 262 -8.52 25.28 6.55
N ILE A 263 -9.45 24.42 6.99
CA ILE A 263 -10.61 24.74 7.79
C ILE A 263 -10.58 23.89 9.06
N ASP A 264 -10.02 24.52 10.10
CA ASP A 264 -10.31 24.35 11.52
C ASP A 264 -9.96 22.98 12.16
N ASN A 265 -9.12 23.01 13.21
CA ASN A 265 -8.71 21.89 14.06
C ASN A 265 -9.88 21.25 14.86
N ASN A 266 -11.13 21.39 14.40
CA ASN A 266 -12.37 21.04 15.10
C ASN A 266 -13.35 20.18 14.27
N MET A 267 -13.09 19.86 13.00
CA MET A 267 -13.97 18.97 12.23
C MET A 267 -13.73 17.50 12.60
N LYS A 268 -14.80 16.75 12.87
CA LYS A 268 -14.74 15.34 13.26
C LYS A 268 -15.20 14.45 12.10
N ASN A 269 -14.69 13.22 12.07
CA ASN A 269 -15.27 12.18 11.21
C ASN A 269 -16.71 11.90 11.65
N VAL A 270 -17.61 11.88 10.68
CA VAL A 270 -19.03 11.58 10.88
C VAL A 270 -19.32 10.20 10.31
N PRO A 271 -19.67 9.20 11.14
CA PRO A 271 -20.18 7.92 10.68
C PRO A 271 -21.40 8.08 9.77
N PHE A 272 -21.49 7.24 8.75
CA PHE A 272 -22.63 7.23 7.84
C PHE A 272 -22.88 5.83 7.28
N LYS A 273 -24.11 5.63 6.82
CA LYS A 273 -24.55 4.41 6.15
C LYS A 273 -24.98 4.73 4.72
N VAL A 274 -24.46 3.98 3.76
CA VAL A 274 -24.95 4.03 2.38
C VAL A 274 -26.18 3.14 2.25
N ASN A 275 -27.35 3.75 2.01
CA ASN A 275 -28.61 3.02 1.91
C ASN A 275 -28.80 2.41 0.52
N LYS A 276 -28.57 3.20 -0.54
CA LYS A 276 -28.63 2.72 -1.93
C LYS A 276 -27.91 3.66 -2.88
N ILE A 277 -27.56 3.13 -4.05
CA ILE A 277 -27.03 3.89 -5.17
C ILE A 277 -27.95 3.62 -6.37
N VAL A 278 -28.44 4.67 -7.00
CA VAL A 278 -29.39 4.59 -8.12
C VAL A 278 -28.82 5.34 -9.32
N GLU A 279 -29.09 4.83 -10.52
CA GLU A 279 -28.76 5.51 -11.77
C GLU A 279 -30.05 5.87 -12.52
N SER A 280 -30.11 7.09 -13.07
CA SER A 280 -31.25 7.59 -13.84
C SER A 280 -30.81 8.33 -15.10
N TYR A 281 -31.70 8.43 -16.08
CA TYR A 281 -31.51 9.26 -17.27
C TYR A 281 -31.99 10.70 -17.08
N ASN A 282 -32.66 10.97 -15.96
CA ASN A 282 -33.17 12.29 -15.61
C ASN A 282 -32.89 12.55 -14.13
N GLY A 283 -32.38 13.75 -13.82
CA GLY A 283 -31.95 14.11 -12.48
C GLY A 283 -31.45 15.55 -12.46
N LYS A 284 -31.16 16.05 -11.25
CA LYS A 284 -30.56 17.37 -11.02
C LYS A 284 -29.34 17.18 -10.13
N GLU A 285 -28.19 17.72 -10.54
CA GLU A 285 -27.00 17.70 -9.68
C GLU A 285 -27.24 18.48 -8.39
N GLY A 286 -26.68 17.97 -7.30
CA GLY A 286 -26.71 18.64 -6.01
C GLY A 286 -26.86 17.70 -4.83
N ILE A 287 -27.04 18.30 -3.66
CA ILE A 287 -27.29 17.63 -2.39
C ILE A 287 -28.71 17.95 -1.95
N VAL A 288 -29.46 16.94 -1.52
CA VAL A 288 -30.75 17.11 -0.85
C VAL A 288 -30.64 16.53 0.55
N VAL A 289 -31.11 17.28 1.54
CA VAL A 289 -31.07 16.92 2.96
C VAL A 289 -32.50 16.83 3.46
N GLU A 290 -32.85 15.68 4.03
CA GLU A 290 -34.15 15.44 4.67
C GLU A 290 -33.92 15.05 6.14
N GLU A 291 -34.62 15.70 7.05
CA GLU A 291 -34.50 15.43 8.47
C GLU A 291 -35.59 14.46 8.94
N GLU A 292 -35.19 13.38 9.60
CA GLU A 292 -36.10 12.48 10.32
C GLU A 292 -35.92 12.64 11.84
N LYS A 293 -36.64 11.82 12.62
CA LYS A 293 -36.66 11.94 14.08
C LYS A 293 -35.27 11.70 14.71
N ASP A 294 -34.58 10.67 14.26
CA ASP A 294 -33.31 10.15 14.81
C ASP A 294 -32.15 10.24 13.82
N LYS A 295 -32.41 10.59 12.56
CA LYS A 295 -31.39 10.61 11.51
C LYS A 295 -31.56 11.75 10.52
N VAL A 296 -30.52 11.97 9.73
CA VAL A 296 -30.51 12.86 8.57
C VAL A 296 -30.25 12.02 7.32
N LEU A 297 -31.15 12.13 6.36
CA LEU A 297 -31.02 11.51 5.05
C LEU A 297 -30.38 12.50 4.09
N VAL A 298 -29.27 12.10 3.47
CA VAL A 298 -28.54 12.95 2.51
C VAL A 298 -28.50 12.24 1.17
N SER A 299 -29.01 12.87 0.12
CA SER A 299 -28.87 12.35 -1.24
C SER A 299 -27.93 13.23 -2.06
N ILE A 300 -26.98 12.59 -2.74
CA ILE A 300 -25.95 13.25 -3.54
C ILE A 300 -26.13 12.82 -4.98
N THR A 301 -26.49 13.74 -5.86
CA THR A 301 -26.67 13.47 -7.29
C THR A 301 -25.56 14.13 -8.09
N LYS A 302 -24.86 13.33 -8.90
CA LYS A 302 -23.84 13.81 -9.85
C LYS A 302 -24.15 13.36 -11.27
N GLN A 303 -23.90 14.25 -12.22
CA GLN A 303 -24.06 14.03 -13.64
C GLN A 303 -22.76 13.48 -14.23
N PHE A 304 -22.91 12.48 -15.10
CA PHE A 304 -21.82 11.84 -15.81
C PHE A 304 -22.07 11.88 -17.32
N PRO A 305 -21.01 12.10 -18.12
CA PRO A 305 -21.13 12.22 -19.58
C PRO A 305 -21.39 10.87 -20.28
N THR A 306 -21.11 9.75 -19.59
CA THR A 306 -21.42 8.40 -20.08
C THR A 306 -22.00 7.54 -18.97
N PRO A 307 -22.69 6.44 -19.30
CA PRO A 307 -23.06 5.42 -18.33
C PRO A 307 -21.84 4.79 -17.61
N ASN A 308 -22.11 4.04 -16.54
CA ASN A 308 -21.14 3.19 -15.85
C ASN A 308 -19.96 3.91 -15.17
N PHE A 309 -20.07 5.20 -14.87
CA PHE A 309 -19.14 5.85 -13.95
C PHE A 309 -19.29 5.25 -12.54
N ALA A 310 -18.16 4.94 -11.90
CA ALA A 310 -18.14 4.63 -10.49
C ALA A 310 -18.24 5.94 -9.69
N MET A 311 -18.97 5.90 -8.59
CA MET A 311 -19.10 6.99 -7.63
C MET A 311 -19.23 6.36 -6.24
N ALA A 312 -18.46 6.84 -5.27
CA ALA A 312 -18.55 6.43 -3.87
C ALA A 312 -18.29 7.61 -2.94
N VAL A 313 -18.78 7.52 -1.72
CA VAL A 313 -18.45 8.46 -0.64
C VAL A 313 -17.29 7.88 0.14
N GLU A 314 -16.18 8.61 0.20
CA GLU A 314 -14.98 8.19 0.94
C GLU A 314 -15.16 8.43 2.44
N ARG A 315 -15.53 9.67 2.80
CA ARG A 315 -15.74 10.10 4.18
C ARG A 315 -16.64 11.33 4.26
N ILE A 316 -17.19 11.55 5.45
CA ILE A 316 -17.86 12.79 5.83
C ILE A 316 -17.11 13.37 7.03
N VAL A 317 -16.75 14.65 6.94
CA VAL A 317 -16.15 15.39 8.05
C VAL A 317 -16.97 16.62 8.35
N GLY A 318 -17.01 17.04 9.60
CA GLY A 318 -17.69 18.28 9.96
C GLY A 318 -17.92 18.45 11.44
N ASN A 319 -18.43 19.61 11.81
CA ASN A 319 -18.83 19.93 13.17
C ASN A 319 -19.84 21.09 13.14
N LYS A 320 -20.64 21.22 14.20
CA LYS A 320 -21.55 22.36 14.43
C LYS A 320 -22.48 22.69 13.24
N GLY A 321 -23.00 21.66 12.56
CA GLY A 321 -23.97 21.85 11.47
C GLY A 321 -23.36 22.11 10.09
N GLN A 322 -22.04 22.12 9.95
CA GLN A 322 -21.33 22.23 8.67
C GLN A 322 -20.55 20.95 8.38
N TYR A 323 -20.75 20.39 7.20
CA TYR A 323 -20.20 19.09 6.82
C TYR A 323 -19.70 19.09 5.38
N GLU A 324 -18.62 18.35 5.16
CA GLU A 324 -18.00 18.11 3.87
C GLU A 324 -18.13 16.63 3.53
N ILE A 325 -18.63 16.36 2.32
CA ILE A 325 -18.75 14.99 1.81
C ILE A 325 -17.70 14.79 0.74
N HIS A 326 -16.68 13.99 1.06
CA HIS A 326 -15.62 13.64 0.13
C HIS A 326 -16.09 12.47 -0.74
N ILE A 327 -16.14 12.68 -2.05
CA ILE A 327 -16.59 11.68 -3.01
C ILE A 327 -15.47 11.32 -3.99
N ILE A 328 -15.41 10.05 -4.37
CA ILE A 328 -14.51 9.57 -5.42
C ILE A 328 -15.32 9.16 -6.64
N THR A 329 -14.81 9.45 -7.84
CA THR A 329 -15.40 9.01 -9.11
C THR A 329 -14.37 8.34 -10.00
N ALA A 330 -14.78 7.32 -10.75
CA ALA A 330 -13.91 6.66 -11.73
C ALA A 330 -14.63 6.40 -13.05
N PRO A 331 -14.00 6.69 -14.20
CA PRO A 331 -14.60 6.43 -15.50
C PRO A 331 -14.73 4.93 -15.76
N PRO A 332 -15.67 4.51 -16.63
CA PRO A 332 -15.82 3.11 -16.99
C PRO A 332 -14.56 2.58 -17.70
N LYS A 333 -14.23 1.29 -17.47
CA LYS A 333 -13.12 0.61 -18.16
C LYS A 333 -13.39 0.63 -19.68
N LYS A 334 -12.37 1.03 -20.46
CA LYS A 334 -12.39 1.21 -21.93
C LYS A 334 -13.36 0.25 -22.63
N ASN A 335 -14.54 0.77 -22.99
CA ASN A 335 -15.43 0.16 -23.96
C ASN A 335 -16.16 1.30 -24.70
N ILE A 336 -16.46 1.10 -25.98
CA ILE A 336 -17.12 2.09 -26.83
C ILE A 336 -18.55 2.26 -26.29
N GLN A 337 -18.79 3.28 -25.46
CA GLN A 337 -20.12 3.58 -24.92
C GLN A 337 -20.72 4.77 -25.68
N ILE A 338 -22.01 4.67 -25.97
CA ILE A 338 -22.80 5.79 -26.52
C ILE A 338 -22.76 6.92 -25.49
N GLN A 339 -22.43 8.13 -25.92
CA GLN A 339 -22.46 9.32 -25.07
C GLN A 339 -23.92 9.64 -24.70
N VAL A 340 -24.30 9.25 -23.49
CA VAL A 340 -25.63 9.52 -22.92
C VAL A 340 -25.41 10.02 -21.51
N ILE A 341 -25.96 11.20 -21.22
CA ILE A 341 -25.90 11.79 -19.89
C ILE A 341 -26.64 10.89 -18.90
N LYS A 342 -25.99 10.60 -17.79
CA LYS A 342 -26.52 9.79 -16.70
C LYS A 342 -26.34 10.50 -15.37
N TYR A 343 -27.33 10.39 -14.51
CA TYR A 343 -27.24 10.86 -13.14
C TYR A 343 -27.08 9.66 -12.23
N LYS A 344 -26.18 9.79 -11.26
CA LYS A 344 -25.99 8.80 -10.20
C LYS A 344 -26.30 9.47 -8.88
N THR A 345 -27.15 8.82 -8.09
CA THR A 345 -27.57 9.32 -6.80
C THR A 345 -27.17 8.33 -5.72
N ILE A 346 -26.37 8.79 -4.75
CA ILE A 346 -26.05 8.04 -3.52
C ILE A 346 -26.96 8.54 -2.41
N TYR A 347 -27.66 7.63 -1.75
CA TYR A 347 -28.51 7.91 -0.60
C TYR A 347 -27.77 7.49 0.68
N LEU A 348 -27.57 8.43 1.58
CA LEU A 348 -26.87 8.27 2.84
C LEU A 348 -27.83 8.46 4.01
N GLU A 349 -27.50 7.81 5.11
CA GLU A 349 -28.13 7.94 6.41
C GLU A 349 -27.05 8.27 7.45
N ILE A 350 -27.29 9.31 8.24
CA ILE A 350 -26.39 9.81 9.27
C ILE A 350 -27.19 9.91 10.57
N ASP A 351 -26.69 9.31 11.65
CA ASP A 351 -27.32 9.38 12.97
C ASP A 351 -27.21 10.80 13.53
N LYS A 352 -28.31 11.35 14.08
CA LYS A 352 -28.31 12.69 14.68
C LYS A 352 -27.42 12.79 15.91
N ASP A 353 -27.09 11.68 16.58
CA ASP A 353 -26.16 11.66 17.70
C ASP A 353 -24.70 11.89 17.25
N ASP A 354 -24.38 11.56 15.99
CA ASP A 354 -23.06 11.72 15.40
C ASP A 354 -22.81 13.10 14.78
N ILE A 355 -23.85 13.93 14.69
CA ILE A 355 -23.83 15.26 14.05
C ILE A 355 -24.39 16.32 14.99
N GLY A 356 -23.92 17.56 14.86
CA GLY A 356 -24.38 18.70 15.65
C GLY A 356 -25.86 19.04 15.45
N LYS A 357 -26.34 20.12 16.08
CA LYS A 357 -27.73 20.56 15.93
C LYS A 357 -28.00 21.15 14.52
N PRO A 358 -29.23 21.04 13.98
CA PRO A 358 -29.61 21.66 12.72
C PRO A 358 -29.49 23.20 12.78
N PRO A 359 -29.37 23.89 11.63
CA PRO A 359 -29.48 23.36 10.26
C PRO A 359 -28.22 22.62 9.79
N TYR A 360 -28.42 21.51 9.06
CA TYR A 360 -27.33 20.71 8.48
C TYR A 360 -26.96 21.24 7.09
N LYS A 361 -25.75 21.77 6.94
CA LYS A 361 -25.21 22.25 5.67
C LYS A 361 -24.13 21.30 5.19
N PHE A 362 -24.37 20.68 4.04
CA PHE A 362 -23.39 19.81 3.39
C PHE A 362 -22.82 20.50 2.15
N LYS A 363 -21.51 20.38 1.94
CA LYS A 363 -20.84 20.69 0.66
C LYS A 363 -20.14 19.45 0.12
N LEU A 364 -20.01 19.35 -1.20
CA LEU A 364 -19.28 18.27 -1.86
C LEU A 364 -17.82 18.65 -2.05
N VAL A 365 -16.94 17.72 -1.73
CA VAL A 365 -15.51 17.78 -2.01
C VAL A 365 -15.18 16.60 -2.93
N LEU A 366 -14.53 16.88 -4.06
CA LEU A 366 -14.24 15.93 -5.14
C LEU A 366 -12.81 15.40 -5.10
#